data_AF-A0A829R6U3-F1
#
_entry.id   AF-A0A829R6U3-F1
#
_cell.length_a   1.000
_cell.length_b   1.000
_cell.length_c   1.000
_cell.angle_alpha   90.00
_cell.angle_beta   90.00
_cell.angle_gamma   90.00
#
_symmetry.space_group_name_H-M   'P 1'
#
loop_
_entity.id
_entity.type
_entity.pdbx_description
1 polymer ?
#
loop_
_entity_poly.entity_id
_entity_poly.type
_entity_poly.pdbx_seq_one_letter_code
_entity_poly.pdbx_strand_id
1 'polypeptide(L)' 'MKTLVIATANKGKAQEFQALFADYPVTIKTLLDFPEIGEIEETGTTFAENAALKAETVANLLNIPVLADDSG' A
#
# COMPACT_ATOMS: atom_id res chain seq x y z
N MET A 1 17.10 5.32 6.32
CA MET A 1 16.40 4.45 5.36
C MET A 1 15.12 5.15 4.94
N LYS A 2 14.73 5.05 3.66
CA LYS A 2 13.45 5.60 3.19
C LYS A 2 12.36 4.54 3.40
N THR A 3 11.20 4.94 3.89
CA THR A 3 10.05 4.05 4.05
C THR A 3 9.16 4.15 2.82
N LEU A 4 8.69 3.00 2.33
CA LEU A 4 7.64 2.88 1.32
C LEU A 4 6.52 2.04 1.93
N VAL A 5 5.30 2.55 1.88
CA VAL A 5 4.12 1.83 2.34
C VAL A 5 3.44 1.19 1.13
N ILE A 6 3.06 -0.08 1.24
CA ILE A 6 2.20 -0.77 0.28
C ILE A 6 0.78 -0.76 0.84
N ALA A 7 -0.16 -0.10 0.17
CA ALA A 7 -1.55 0.00 0.58
C ALA A 7 -2.33 -1.31 0.35
N THR A 8 -1.87 -2.39 0.97
CA THR A 8 -2.52 -3.70 0.96
C THR A 8 -2.57 -4.30 2.36
N ALA A 9 -3.68 -4.95 2.70
CA ALA A 9 -3.83 -5.81 3.87
C ALA A 9 -3.68 -7.30 3.52
N ASN A 10 -3.48 -7.64 2.23
CA ASN A 10 -3.30 -9.01 1.80
C ASN A 10 -1.89 -9.49 2.14
N LYS A 11 -1.78 -10.49 3.02
CA LYS A 11 -0.51 -11.05 3.48
C LYS A 11 0.35 -11.64 2.36
N GLY A 12 -0.26 -12.23 1.33
CA GLY A 12 0.46 -12.76 0.17
C GLY A 12 1.14 -11.64 -0.61
N LYS A 13 0.35 -10.63 -1.02
CA LYS A 13 0.90 -9.44 -1.72
C LYS A 13 1.97 -8.73 -0.89
N ALA A 14 1.76 -8.60 0.41
CA ALA A 14 2.74 -8.02 1.32
C ALA A 14 4.10 -8.74 1.24
N GLN A 15 4.10 -10.07 1.27
CA GLN A 15 5.32 -10.87 1.15
C GLN A 15 5.96 -10.73 -0.24
N GLU A 16 5.16 -10.70 -1.30
CA GLU A 16 5.65 -10.50 -2.68
C GLU A 16 6.36 -9.14 -2.84
N PHE A 17 5.77 -8.06 -2.32
CA PHE A 17 6.41 -6.74 -2.37
C PHE A 17 7.65 -6.65 -1.48
N GLN A 18 7.64 -7.25 -0.29
CA GLN A 18 8.83 -7.32 0.56
C GLN A 18 9.98 -8.04 -0.15
N ALA A 19 9.69 -9.14 -0.86
CA ALA A 19 10.67 -9.85 -1.66
C ALA A 19 11.15 -9.01 -2.87
N LEU A 20 10.24 -8.35 -3.59
CA LEU A 20 10.55 -7.52 -4.75
C LEU A 20 11.50 -6.37 -4.41
N PHE A 21 11.37 -5.79 -3.21
CA PHE A 21 12.18 -4.67 -2.76
C PHE A 21 13.37 -5.05 -1.87
N ALA A 22 13.65 -6.36 -1.68
CA ALA A 22 14.65 -6.84 -0.72
C ALA A 22 16.08 -6.30 -0.98
N ASP A 23 16.43 -6.07 -2.25
CA ASP A 23 17.76 -5.58 -2.65
C ASP A 23 17.88 -4.03 -2.66
N TYR A 24 16.79 -3.32 -2.32
CA TYR A 24 16.77 -1.86 -2.31
C TYR A 24 16.90 -1.33 -0.87
N PRO A 25 17.52 -0.15 -0.68
CA PRO A 25 17.67 0.47 0.65
C PRO A 25 16.37 1.14 1.14
N VAL A 26 15.24 0.42 1.03
CA VAL A 26 13.90 0.87 1.41
C VAL A 26 13.32 -0.05 2.49
N THR A 27 12.61 0.52 3.44
CA THR A 27 11.84 -0.26 4.41
C THR A 27 10.41 -0.36 3.90
N ILE A 28 9.96 -1.59 3.63
CA ILE A 28 8.59 -1.87 3.23
C ILE A 28 7.70 -1.99 4.47
N LYS A 29 6.64 -1.18 4.50
CA LYS A 29 5.51 -1.32 5.43
C LYS A 29 4.23 -1.60 4.64
N THR A 30 3.20 -2.10 5.29
CA THR A 30 1.90 -2.45 4.70
C THR A 30 0.76 -1.95 5.57
N LEU A 31 -0.50 -2.09 5.14
CA LEU A 31 -1.64 -1.73 6.00
C LEU A 31 -1.72 -2.59 7.27
N LEU A 32 -1.09 -3.77 7.28
CA LEU A 32 -0.98 -4.61 8.47
C LEU A 32 -0.14 -3.95 9.58
N ASP A 33 0.73 -2.99 9.23
CA ASP A 33 1.53 -2.21 10.17
C ASP A 33 0.78 -1.00 10.74
N PHE A 34 -0.41 -0.69 10.21
CA PHE A 34 -1.21 0.49 10.54
C PHE A 34 -2.70 0.11 10.73
N PRO A 35 -3.04 -0.75 11.71
CA PRO A 35 -4.41 -1.20 11.92
C PRO A 35 -5.40 -0.05 12.19
N GLU A 36 -4.92 1.11 12.63
CA GLU A 36 -5.71 2.32 12.85
C GLU A 36 -6.27 2.96 11.58
N ILE A 37 -5.71 2.66 10.41
CA ILE A 37 -6.21 3.16 9.11
C ILE A 37 -7.54 2.49 8.73
N GLY A 38 -7.76 1.26 9.19
CA GLY A 38 -8.95 0.49 8.88
C GLY A 38 -9.05 0.10 7.40
N GLU A 39 -10.27 -0.18 6.95
CA GLU A 39 -10.57 -0.47 5.55
C GLU A 39 -10.71 0.83 4.74
N ILE A 40 -10.16 0.83 3.54
CA ILE A 40 -10.26 1.95 2.59
C ILE A 40 -11.35 1.58 1.59
N GLU A 41 -12.34 2.46 1.45
CA GLU A 41 -13.44 2.24 0.52
C GLU A 41 -12.96 2.33 -0.93
N GLU A 42 -13.28 1.32 -1.75
CA GLU A 42 -12.92 1.25 -3.17
C GLU A 42 -14.14 1.63 -4.01
N THR A 43 -14.31 2.93 -4.25
CA THR A 43 -15.46 3.50 -4.97
C THR A 43 -15.18 3.74 -6.46
N GLY A 44 -13.98 3.42 -6.92
CA GLY A 44 -13.58 3.56 -8.32
C GLY A 44 -14.30 2.57 -9.22
N THR A 45 -14.39 2.90 -10.51
CA THR A 45 -15.01 2.06 -11.53
C THR A 45 -14.00 1.20 -12.29
N THR A 46 -12.70 1.46 -12.07
CA THR A 46 -11.57 0.76 -12.67
C THR A 46 -10.54 0.39 -11.59
N PHE A 47 -9.73 -0.64 -11.86
CA PHE A 47 -8.62 -1.03 -10.98
C PHE A 47 -7.64 0.13 -10.75
N ALA A 48 -7.38 0.93 -11.77
CA ALA A 48 -6.48 2.08 -11.67
C ALA A 48 -7.04 3.14 -10.70
N GLU A 49 -8.35 3.41 -10.73
CA GLU A 49 -9.00 4.35 -9.81
C GLU A 49 -8.95 3.84 -8.36
N ASN A 50 -9.22 2.55 -8.13
CA ASN A 50 -9.14 1.96 -6.80
C ASN A 50 -7.70 1.96 -6.25
N ALA A 51 -6.72 1.60 -7.08
CA ALA A 51 -5.31 1.66 -6.70
C ALA A 51 -4.90 3.10 -6.35
N ALA A 52 -5.26 4.09 -7.18
CA ALA A 52 -4.98 5.49 -6.89
C ALA A 52 -5.64 5.95 -5.58
N LEU A 53 -6.93 5.64 -5.39
CA LEU A 53 -7.69 6.00 -4.19
C LEU A 53 -7.05 5.42 -2.92
N LYS A 54 -6.64 4.15 -2.95
CA LYS A 54 -5.91 3.51 -1.85
C LYS A 54 -4.58 4.21 -1.57
N ALA A 55 -3.78 4.47 -2.61
CA ALA A 55 -2.48 5.10 -2.46
C ALA A 55 -2.59 6.51 -1.86
N GLU A 56 -3.47 7.34 -2.42
CA GLU A 56 -3.68 8.72 -1.99
C GLU A 56 -4.22 8.79 -0.57
N THR A 57 -5.20 7.95 -0.22
CA THR A 57 -5.78 7.93 1.13
C THR A 57 -4.71 7.66 2.18
N VAL A 58 -3.89 6.62 1.98
CA VAL A 58 -2.81 6.27 2.94
C VAL A 58 -1.71 7.33 2.93
N ALA A 59 -1.37 7.88 1.76
CA ALA A 59 -0.33 8.89 1.64
C ALA A 59 -0.72 10.18 2.38
N ASN A 60 -1.99 10.59 2.29
CA ASN A 60 -2.53 11.74 2.99
C ASN A 60 -2.56 11.54 4.51
N LEU A 61 -2.85 10.31 4.98
CA LEU A 61 -2.87 10.00 6.41
C LEU A 61 -1.47 9.92 7.03
N LEU A 62 -0.51 9.31 6.32
CA LEU A 62 0.81 9.01 6.87
C LEU A 62 1.89 10.02 6.48
N ASN A 63 1.64 10.82 5.43
CA ASN A 63 2.61 11.74 4.83
C ASN A 63 3.93 11.05 4.42
N ILE A 64 3.82 9.84 3.86
CA ILE A 64 4.92 8.95 3.44
C ILE A 64 4.61 8.47 2.01
N PRO A 65 5.61 8.19 1.16
CA PRO A 65 5.37 7.55 -0.14
C PRO A 65 4.60 6.24 -0.02
N VAL A 66 3.55 6.09 -0.84
CA VAL A 66 2.70 4.90 -0.89
C VAL A 66 2.66 4.34 -2.31
N LEU A 67 2.73 3.01 -2.41
CA LEU A 67 2.38 2.26 -3.60
C LEU A 67 1.10 1.47 -3.31
N ALA A 68 0.19 1.39 -4.28
CA ALA A 68 -1.00 0.55 -4.17
C ALA A 68 -1.12 -0.31 -5.43
N ASP A 69 -1.81 -1.43 -5.27
CA ASP A 69 -2.15 -2.35 -6.35
C ASP A 69 -3.62 -2.74 -6.19
N ASP A 70 -4.33 -2.85 -7.31
CA ASP A 70 -5.69 -3.38 -7.33
C ASP A 70 -5.85 -4.38 -8.49
N SER A 71 -6.56 -5.46 -8.22
CA SER A 71 -6.65 -6.61 -9.12
C SER A 71 -7.94 -7.38 -8.89
N GLY A 72 -8.55 -7.94 -9.95
CA GLY A 72 -9.73 -8.79 -9.90
C GLY A 72 -9.66 -9.95 -10.89
#